data_AF-A0A946C304-F1
#
_entry.id   AF-A0A946C304-F1
#
_cell.length_a   1.000
_cell.length_b   1.000
_cell.length_c   1.000
_cell.angle_alpha   90.00
_cell.angle_beta   90.00
_cell.angle_gamma   90.00
#
_symmetry.space_group_name_H-M   'P 1'
#
loop_
_entity.id
_entity.type
_entity.pdbx_description
1 polymer ?
#
loop_
_entity_poly.entity_id
_entity_poly.type
_entity_poly.pdbx_seq_one_letter_code
_entity_poly.pdbx_strand_id
1 'polypeptide(L)'
;MTQKNFNKDGFILKKNLFSEIEINKLKEFIKTSSEKENNARQTKSSSGKLSITLWNDPSDDLFGKFSTNERIVKPMEEYLDDEVYHYHSKIIWKKPGDGGFDWHQDYGYWYHNACLYPDMASCFIMLDKATKENGCLKVLKGSHRVGRIGHGISDTPEQTADMERINELEKRHECVYITADPGDALFFHANLLHSSDANKSKDSRRTLIVCFNTKSNNPYKESGHASYTRLKVSSSNTIMEYKID
;
A
#
# COMPACT_ATOMS: atom_id res chain seq x y z
N MET A 1 -7.71 -10.96 -14.59
CA MET A 1 -6.34 -11.21 -14.08
C MET A 1 -6.47 -12.13 -12.89
N THR A 2 -5.68 -13.21 -12.87
CA THR A 2 -5.81 -14.37 -11.99
C THR A 2 -4.73 -14.40 -10.91
N GLN A 3 -4.94 -15.15 -9.83
CA GLN A 3 -3.91 -15.52 -8.83
C GLN A 3 -2.56 -15.93 -9.46
N LYS A 4 -2.58 -16.68 -10.57
CA LYS A 4 -1.38 -17.08 -11.32
C LYS A 4 -0.51 -15.88 -11.75
N ASN A 5 -1.13 -14.77 -12.18
CA ASN A 5 -0.39 -13.57 -12.57
C ASN A 5 0.18 -12.85 -11.34
N PHE A 6 -0.56 -12.80 -10.24
CA PHE A 6 -0.07 -12.25 -8.97
C PHE A 6 1.15 -13.03 -8.47
N ASN A 7 1.08 -14.36 -8.47
CA ASN A 7 2.20 -15.22 -8.04
C ASN A 7 3.43 -15.08 -8.95
N LYS A 8 3.22 -14.83 -10.25
CA LYS A 8 4.31 -14.63 -11.20
C LYS A 8 4.97 -13.25 -11.09
N ASP A 9 4.16 -12.19 -11.12
CA ASP A 9 4.62 -10.81 -11.29
C ASP A 9 4.70 -10.04 -9.97
N GLY A 10 4.02 -10.51 -8.93
CA GLY A 10 3.99 -9.93 -7.58
C GLY A 10 3.00 -8.79 -7.42
N PHE A 11 2.31 -8.40 -8.49
CA PHE A 11 1.28 -7.36 -8.47
C PHE A 11 0.23 -7.53 -9.56
N ILE A 12 -0.92 -6.89 -9.36
CA ILE A 12 -2.02 -6.75 -10.32
C ILE A 12 -2.57 -5.31 -10.23
N LEU A 13 -2.62 -4.61 -11.36
CA LEU A 13 -3.33 -3.32 -11.47
C LEU A 13 -4.75 -3.56 -11.97
N LYS A 14 -5.76 -3.27 -11.15
CA LYS A 14 -7.18 -3.28 -11.55
C LYS A 14 -7.56 -1.87 -11.98
N LYS A 15 -7.96 -1.72 -13.25
CA LYS A 15 -8.45 -0.46 -13.79
C LYS A 15 -9.90 -0.22 -13.37
N ASN A 16 -10.22 1.02 -13.00
CA ASN A 16 -11.58 1.44 -12.64
C ASN A 16 -12.23 0.52 -11.59
N LEU A 17 -11.49 0.16 -10.54
CA LEU A 17 -12.02 -0.67 -9.45
C LEU A 17 -13.10 0.10 -8.66
N PHE A 18 -12.86 1.40 -8.48
CA PHE A 18 -13.80 2.35 -7.91
C PHE A 18 -14.14 3.41 -8.95
N SER A 19 -15.40 3.80 -8.99
CA SER A 19 -15.87 4.85 -9.89
C SER A 19 -15.34 6.22 -9.47
N GLU A 20 -15.33 7.17 -10.41
CA GLU A 20 -14.97 8.56 -10.13
C GLU A 20 -15.84 9.19 -9.02
N ILE A 21 -17.13 8.84 -8.97
CA ILE A 21 -18.06 9.32 -7.94
C ILE A 21 -17.62 8.85 -6.55
N GLU A 22 -17.25 7.57 -6.42
CA GLU A 22 -16.78 7.00 -5.15
C GLU A 22 -15.47 7.65 -4.70
N ILE A 23 -14.55 7.88 -5.64
CA ILE A 23 -13.26 8.51 -5.36
C ILE A 23 -13.44 9.98 -4.97
N ASN A 24 -14.31 10.72 -5.65
CA ASN A 24 -14.61 12.11 -5.29
C ASN A 24 -15.27 12.21 -3.91
N LYS A 25 -16.16 11.27 -3.57
CA LYS A 25 -16.74 11.17 -2.23
C LYS A 25 -15.66 10.97 -1.16
N LEU A 26 -14.68 10.10 -1.40
CA LEU A 26 -13.54 9.91 -0.49
C LEU A 26 -12.67 11.17 -0.38
N LYS A 27 -12.44 11.88 -1.49
CA LYS A 27 -11.69 13.15 -1.46
C LYS A 27 -12.38 14.22 -0.64
N GLU A 28 -13.71 14.35 -0.76
CA GLU A 28 -14.47 15.30 0.08
C GLU A 28 -14.40 14.91 1.55
N PHE A 29 -14.56 13.61 1.87
CA PHE A 29 -14.42 13.12 3.23
C PHE A 29 -13.04 13.41 3.85
N ILE A 30 -11.96 13.31 3.06
CA ILE A 30 -10.60 13.64 3.51
C ILE A 30 -10.49 15.12 3.89
N LYS A 31 -11.10 16.02 3.11
CA LYS A 31 -11.06 17.47 3.40
C LYS A 31 -11.77 17.82 4.70
N THR A 32 -12.83 17.10 5.06
CA THR A 32 -13.59 17.34 6.29
C THR A 32 -13.01 16.62 7.50
N SER A 33 -12.23 15.55 7.29
CA SER A 33 -11.61 14.73 8.34
C SER A 33 -10.29 15.32 8.85
N SER A 34 -10.35 16.40 9.64
CA SER A 34 -9.19 17.08 10.20
C SER A 34 -8.30 16.19 11.10
N GLU A 35 -8.87 15.17 11.75
CA GLU A 35 -8.14 14.30 12.67
C GLU A 35 -7.05 13.46 12.00
N LYS A 36 -7.25 12.98 10.77
CA LYS A 36 -6.25 12.14 10.07
C LYS A 36 -5.17 12.98 9.37
N GLU A 37 -5.45 14.25 9.02
CA GLU A 37 -4.41 15.19 8.60
C GLU A 37 -3.51 15.61 9.77
N ASN A 38 -4.10 15.88 10.95
CA ASN A 38 -3.34 16.27 12.15
C ASN A 38 -2.41 15.17 12.68
N ASN A 39 -2.69 13.90 12.34
CA ASN A 39 -1.88 12.74 12.71
C ASN A 39 -0.82 12.37 11.64
N ALA A 40 -0.63 13.20 10.60
CA ALA A 40 0.39 12.96 9.59
C ALA A 40 1.79 13.02 10.20
N ARG A 41 2.54 11.93 10.08
CA ARG A 41 3.95 11.85 10.43
C ARG A 41 4.80 12.23 9.21
N GLN A 42 5.84 13.02 9.42
CA GLN A 42 6.87 13.23 8.40
C GLN A 42 7.85 12.07 8.45
N THR A 43 8.09 11.43 7.31
CA THR A 43 9.23 10.55 7.11
C THR A 43 10.20 11.17 6.11
N LYS A 44 11.46 10.72 6.14
CA LYS A 44 12.54 11.19 5.28
C LYS A 44 13.07 10.01 4.48
N SER A 45 13.32 10.27 3.20
CA SER A 45 14.06 9.37 2.30
C SER A 45 15.28 10.09 1.73
N SER A 46 16.05 9.39 0.90
CA SER A 46 17.18 9.98 0.16
C SER A 46 16.78 11.21 -0.68
N SER A 47 15.51 11.30 -1.09
CA SER A 47 15.01 12.29 -2.04
C SER A 47 14.14 13.37 -1.40
N GLY A 48 13.99 13.37 -0.07
CA GLY A 48 13.33 14.45 0.66
C GLY A 48 12.35 13.99 1.73
N LYS A 49 11.49 14.91 2.16
CA LYS A 49 10.42 14.64 3.13
C LYS A 49 9.14 14.21 2.43
N LEU A 50 8.33 13.44 3.15
CA LEU A 50 6.99 13.08 2.73
C LEU A 50 6.07 12.86 3.95
N SER A 51 4.77 13.01 3.74
CA SER A 51 3.75 12.86 4.78
C SER A 51 2.98 11.56 4.65
N ILE A 52 2.87 10.85 5.77
CA ILE A 52 2.12 9.60 5.89
C ILE A 52 1.26 9.65 7.16
N THR A 53 -0.02 9.29 7.04
CA THR A 53 -0.87 8.97 8.19
C THR A 53 -1.16 7.47 8.16
N LEU A 54 -0.94 6.79 9.28
CA LEU A 54 -1.14 5.34 9.43
C LEU A 54 -2.05 5.06 10.63
N TRP A 55 -2.92 4.06 10.50
CA TRP A 55 -3.76 3.56 11.58
C TRP A 55 -3.99 2.05 11.43
N ASN A 56 -4.11 1.34 12.55
CA ASN A 56 -4.09 -0.13 12.56
C ASN A 56 -5.47 -0.77 12.44
N ASP A 57 -6.55 -0.06 12.77
CA ASP A 57 -7.89 -0.63 12.80
C ASP A 57 -8.75 -0.17 11.62
N PRO A 58 -9.62 -1.02 11.07
CA PRO A 58 -10.64 -0.55 10.16
C PRO A 58 -11.58 0.41 10.92
N SER A 59 -11.63 1.67 10.50
CA SER A 59 -12.55 2.65 11.06
C SER A 59 -13.98 2.37 10.61
N ASP A 60 -15.00 2.88 11.32
CA ASP A 60 -16.40 2.78 10.88
C ASP A 60 -16.78 3.84 9.81
N ASP A 61 -15.86 4.77 9.56
CA ASP A 61 -15.96 5.87 8.62
C ASP A 61 -15.82 5.43 7.14
N LEU A 62 -15.74 6.41 6.24
CA LEU A 62 -15.59 6.15 4.81
C LEU A 62 -14.27 5.41 4.48
N PHE A 63 -13.16 5.66 5.19
CA PHE A 63 -11.94 4.87 5.01
C PHE A 63 -12.16 3.40 5.32
N GLY A 64 -12.96 3.12 6.35
CA GLY A 64 -13.43 1.78 6.69
C GLY A 64 -14.19 1.09 5.58
N LYS A 65 -15.14 1.82 4.97
CA LYS A 65 -15.96 1.28 3.87
C LYS A 65 -15.13 0.93 2.64
N PHE A 66 -14.05 1.67 2.37
CA PHE A 66 -13.07 1.28 1.37
C PHE A 66 -12.22 0.10 1.84
N SER A 67 -11.64 0.16 3.06
CA SER A 67 -10.70 -0.85 3.57
C SER A 67 -11.31 -2.24 3.73
N THR A 68 -12.62 -2.32 3.97
CA THR A 68 -13.37 -3.57 4.13
C THR A 68 -14.18 -3.97 2.89
N ASN A 69 -14.07 -3.22 1.78
CA ASN A 69 -14.91 -3.45 0.60
C ASN A 69 -14.60 -4.80 -0.05
N GLU A 70 -15.65 -5.53 -0.44
CA GLU A 70 -15.50 -6.83 -1.10
C GLU A 70 -14.67 -6.78 -2.39
N ARG A 71 -14.64 -5.64 -3.10
CA ARG A 71 -13.82 -5.42 -4.30
C ARG A 71 -12.31 -5.44 -4.00
N ILE A 72 -11.91 -5.29 -2.74
CA ILE A 72 -10.53 -5.39 -2.28
C ILE A 72 -10.31 -6.72 -1.56
N VAL A 73 -11.17 -7.04 -0.59
CA VAL A 73 -10.97 -8.20 0.29
C VAL A 73 -11.00 -9.51 -0.49
N LYS A 74 -12.01 -9.72 -1.36
CA LYS A 74 -12.15 -10.99 -2.09
C LYS A 74 -10.97 -11.25 -3.04
N PRO A 75 -10.49 -10.28 -3.85
CA PRO A 75 -9.27 -10.48 -4.60
C PRO A 75 -8.04 -10.72 -3.71
N MET A 76 -7.95 -10.09 -2.54
CA MET A 76 -6.81 -10.31 -1.65
C MET A 76 -6.79 -11.73 -1.08
N GLU A 77 -7.94 -12.26 -0.66
CA GLU A 77 -8.10 -13.67 -0.25
C GLU A 77 -7.73 -14.61 -1.40
N GLU A 78 -8.17 -14.32 -2.63
CA GLU A 78 -7.78 -15.09 -3.83
C GLU A 78 -6.26 -15.04 -4.06
N TYR A 79 -5.64 -13.88 -3.97
CA TYR A 79 -4.22 -13.70 -4.31
C TYR A 79 -3.27 -14.31 -3.26
N LEU A 80 -3.65 -14.25 -1.99
CA LEU A 80 -2.87 -14.83 -0.89
C LEU A 80 -3.23 -16.27 -0.57
N ASP A 81 -4.29 -16.81 -1.18
CA ASP A 81 -4.79 -18.19 -0.96
C ASP A 81 -5.15 -18.50 0.50
N ASP A 82 -5.59 -17.48 1.24
CA ASP A 82 -6.06 -17.61 2.63
C ASP A 82 -7.06 -16.48 2.95
N GLU A 83 -7.82 -16.66 4.01
CA GLU A 83 -8.59 -15.60 4.64
C GLU A 83 -7.66 -14.46 5.08
N VAL A 84 -8.05 -13.22 4.80
CA VAL A 84 -7.25 -12.05 5.18
C VAL A 84 -7.89 -11.25 6.31
N TYR A 85 -7.06 -10.62 7.11
CA TYR A 85 -7.46 -9.58 8.05
C TYR A 85 -6.79 -8.25 7.72
N HIS A 86 -7.42 -7.15 8.14
CA HIS A 86 -6.86 -5.82 7.99
C HIS A 86 -5.65 -5.67 8.91
N TYR A 87 -4.49 -5.34 8.35
CA TYR A 87 -3.24 -5.21 9.10
C TYR A 87 -2.98 -3.76 9.52
N HIS A 88 -3.13 -2.84 8.58
CA HIS A 88 -3.21 -1.40 8.81
C HIS A 88 -3.65 -0.70 7.52
N SER A 89 -4.10 0.55 7.64
CA SER A 89 -4.27 1.44 6.50
C SER A 89 -3.33 2.63 6.63
N LYS A 90 -2.92 3.17 5.48
CA LYS A 90 -2.13 4.38 5.40
C LYS A 90 -2.63 5.27 4.26
N ILE A 91 -2.59 6.58 4.46
CA ILE A 91 -2.72 7.54 3.36
C ILE A 91 -1.39 8.24 3.16
N ILE A 92 -0.95 8.27 1.91
CA ILE A 92 0.25 9.00 1.50
C ILE A 92 -0.21 10.20 0.69
N TRP A 93 0.24 11.38 1.09
CA TRP A 93 0.03 12.62 0.35
C TRP A 93 1.38 13.14 -0.11
N LYS A 94 1.60 13.08 -1.41
CA LYS A 94 2.81 13.59 -2.06
C LYS A 94 2.52 14.94 -2.70
N LYS A 95 2.87 16.03 -2.02
CA LYS A 95 2.70 17.40 -2.51
C LYS A 95 3.77 17.74 -3.56
N PRO A 96 3.58 18.78 -4.39
CA PRO A 96 4.64 19.29 -5.26
C PRO A 96 5.94 19.54 -4.49
N GLY A 97 7.05 18.96 -4.95
CA GLY A 97 8.36 19.05 -4.31
C GLY A 97 8.63 18.02 -3.20
N ASP A 98 7.65 17.21 -2.79
CA ASP A 98 7.87 16.14 -1.81
C ASP A 98 8.79 15.04 -2.39
N GLY A 99 9.57 14.44 -1.49
CA GLY A 99 10.48 13.34 -1.81
C GLY A 99 9.77 12.04 -2.17
N GLY A 100 10.57 11.07 -2.59
CA GLY A 100 10.18 9.72 -2.94
C GLY A 100 10.25 8.73 -1.77
N PHE A 101 9.96 7.46 -2.05
CA PHE A 101 10.36 6.35 -1.18
C PHE A 101 11.50 5.61 -1.87
N ASP A 102 12.54 5.30 -1.11
CA ASP A 102 13.64 4.47 -1.58
C ASP A 102 13.17 3.05 -1.86
N TRP A 103 13.97 2.25 -2.58
CA TRP A 103 13.65 0.85 -2.84
C TRP A 103 13.52 0.08 -1.54
N HIS A 104 12.37 -0.56 -1.33
CA HIS A 104 12.09 -1.33 -0.12
C HIS A 104 11.09 -2.46 -0.39
N GLN A 105 10.92 -3.31 0.60
CA GLN A 105 9.83 -4.27 0.72
C GLN A 105 9.00 -3.87 1.94
N ASP A 106 7.67 -3.88 1.81
CA ASP A 106 6.76 -3.61 2.92
C ASP A 106 7.05 -4.59 4.09
N TYR A 107 7.26 -5.88 3.78
CA TYR A 107 7.63 -6.89 4.79
C TYR A 107 9.00 -6.63 5.43
N GLY A 108 9.89 -5.88 4.77
CA GLY A 108 11.15 -5.44 5.38
C GLY A 108 10.92 -4.66 6.67
N TYR A 109 9.94 -3.75 6.66
CA TYR A 109 9.52 -3.01 7.86
C TYR A 109 8.70 -3.88 8.82
N TRP A 110 7.91 -4.81 8.29
CA TRP A 110 6.99 -5.62 9.10
C TRP A 110 7.63 -6.87 9.68
N TYR A 111 8.86 -7.20 9.29
CA TYR A 111 9.57 -8.40 9.71
C TYR A 111 9.67 -8.52 11.23
N HIS A 112 9.86 -7.39 11.91
CA HIS A 112 9.97 -7.33 13.37
C HIS A 112 8.62 -7.24 14.09
N ASN A 113 7.51 -7.23 13.35
CA ASN A 113 6.15 -7.15 13.92
C ASN A 113 5.57 -8.54 14.26
N ALA A 114 6.44 -9.49 14.59
CA ALA A 114 6.11 -10.86 14.99
C ALA A 114 5.38 -11.72 13.94
N CYS A 115 5.35 -11.31 12.67
CA CYS A 115 4.82 -12.13 11.56
C CYS A 115 5.98 -12.91 10.92
N LEU A 116 5.90 -14.26 10.92
CA LEU A 116 7.01 -15.12 10.48
C LEU A 116 7.13 -15.24 8.96
N TYR A 117 6.02 -15.06 8.23
CA TYR A 117 5.97 -15.19 6.79
C TYR A 117 5.64 -13.84 6.13
N PRO A 118 6.05 -13.64 4.88
CA PRO A 118 5.70 -12.46 4.10
C PRO A 118 4.31 -12.60 3.44
N ASP A 119 3.42 -13.44 3.99
CA ASP A 119 2.08 -13.77 3.45
C ASP A 119 1.12 -12.60 3.69
N MET A 120 1.47 -11.47 3.09
CA MET A 120 0.93 -10.15 3.30
C MET A 120 0.92 -9.41 1.96
N ALA A 121 -0.03 -8.50 1.79
CA ALA A 121 -0.14 -7.71 0.58
C ALA A 121 -0.86 -6.39 0.81
N SER A 122 -0.62 -5.45 -0.10
CA SER A 122 -1.13 -4.08 -0.05
C SER A 122 -2.04 -3.83 -1.24
N CYS A 123 -3.15 -3.11 -1.01
CA CYS A 123 -3.99 -2.52 -2.06
C CYS A 123 -3.82 -1.00 -2.06
N PHE A 124 -3.19 -0.47 -3.10
CA PHE A 124 -3.00 0.97 -3.35
C PHE A 124 -4.14 1.49 -4.21
N ILE A 125 -5.03 2.29 -3.62
CA ILE A 125 -6.17 2.92 -4.29
C ILE A 125 -5.77 4.33 -4.72
N MET A 126 -5.84 4.59 -6.02
CA MET A 126 -5.47 5.89 -6.59
C MET A 126 -6.60 6.88 -6.38
N LEU A 127 -6.36 7.90 -5.54
CA LEU A 127 -7.29 9.01 -5.39
C LEU A 127 -7.03 10.04 -6.48
N ASP A 128 -5.77 10.38 -6.70
CA ASP A 128 -5.35 11.28 -7.77
C ASP A 128 -4.61 10.50 -8.87
N LYS A 129 -4.50 11.10 -10.06
CA LYS A 129 -3.76 10.52 -11.17
C LYS A 129 -2.31 10.26 -10.76
N ALA A 130 -1.79 9.08 -11.06
CA ALA A 130 -0.41 8.69 -10.83
C ALA A 130 0.36 8.73 -12.16
N THR A 131 1.36 9.59 -12.24
CA THR A 131 2.24 9.76 -13.40
C THR A 131 3.71 9.61 -12.97
N LYS A 132 4.61 9.41 -13.92
CA LYS A 132 6.05 9.39 -13.62
C LYS A 132 6.51 10.73 -13.03
N GLU A 133 5.96 11.83 -13.54
CA GLU A 133 6.32 13.19 -13.11
C GLU A 133 5.90 13.49 -11.67
N ASN A 134 4.74 12.99 -11.22
CA ASN A 134 4.27 13.17 -9.86
C ASN A 134 4.67 12.04 -8.88
N GLY A 135 5.64 11.22 -9.29
CA GLY A 135 6.25 10.21 -8.44
C GLY A 135 5.33 9.03 -8.18
N CYS A 136 4.74 8.45 -9.23
CA CYS A 136 4.02 7.18 -9.15
C CYS A 136 4.92 6.06 -8.60
N LEU A 137 4.30 4.98 -8.15
CA LEU A 137 5.05 3.80 -7.72
C LEU A 137 5.78 3.20 -8.93
N LYS A 138 6.99 2.70 -8.70
CA LYS A 138 7.69 1.80 -9.63
C LYS A 138 8.04 0.51 -8.89
N VAL A 139 7.97 -0.61 -9.60
CA VAL A 139 8.14 -1.95 -9.02
C VAL A 139 9.12 -2.76 -9.86
N LEU A 140 9.86 -3.68 -9.24
CA LEU A 140 10.62 -4.69 -9.98
C LEU A 140 9.76 -5.94 -10.14
N LYS A 141 9.27 -6.18 -11.35
CA LYS A 141 8.33 -7.26 -11.64
C LYS A 141 8.89 -8.63 -11.24
N GLY A 142 8.13 -9.38 -10.45
CA GLY A 142 8.49 -10.72 -9.96
C GLY A 142 9.54 -10.74 -8.85
N SER A 143 9.97 -9.57 -8.35
CA SER A 143 10.99 -9.48 -7.29
C SER A 143 10.52 -10.01 -5.94
N HIS A 144 9.21 -10.15 -5.71
CA HIS A 144 8.68 -10.76 -4.47
C HIS A 144 9.17 -12.19 -4.23
N ARG A 145 9.61 -12.88 -5.29
CA ARG A 145 10.12 -14.26 -5.27
C ARG A 145 11.57 -14.38 -4.78
N VAL A 146 12.28 -13.27 -4.61
CA VAL A 146 13.70 -13.29 -4.21
C VAL A 146 13.90 -13.36 -2.70
N GLY A 147 12.80 -13.53 -1.96
CA GLY A 147 12.77 -13.52 -0.50
C GLY A 147 12.84 -12.13 0.10
N ARG A 148 12.99 -12.07 1.43
CA ARG A 148 13.20 -10.81 2.16
C ARG A 148 14.62 -10.31 1.94
N ILE A 149 14.74 -9.03 1.65
CA ILE A 149 16.00 -8.29 1.57
C ILE A 149 16.16 -7.49 2.88
N GLY A 150 17.38 -7.40 3.40
CA GLY A 150 17.70 -6.63 4.60
C GLY A 150 17.32 -5.15 4.46
N HIS A 151 16.79 -4.58 5.55
CA HIS A 151 16.51 -3.15 5.79
C HIS A 151 17.14 -2.88 7.17
N GLY A 152 17.85 -1.78 7.43
CA GLY A 152 18.60 -1.67 8.69
C GLY A 152 17.90 -0.89 9.82
N ILE A 153 18.39 -0.64 11.07
CA ILE A 153 19.60 -0.98 11.88
C ILE A 153 19.19 -2.06 12.92
N SER A 154 19.30 -3.35 12.64
CA SER A 154 20.52 -4.10 12.96
C SER A 154 21.48 -4.21 11.79
N ASP A 155 21.01 -3.81 10.60
CA ASP A 155 21.63 -4.06 9.30
C ASP A 155 21.99 -2.76 8.51
N THR A 156 21.84 -1.53 9.07
CA THR A 156 22.25 -0.12 8.65
C THR A 156 21.18 1.03 8.76
N PRO A 157 21.55 2.34 8.78
CA PRO A 157 20.65 3.45 9.17
C PRO A 157 19.50 3.87 8.27
N GLU A 158 19.25 3.15 7.18
CA GLU A 158 18.38 3.62 6.11
C GLU A 158 17.17 2.68 5.94
N GLN A 159 15.99 3.27 5.73
CA GLN A 159 14.75 2.56 5.40
C GLN A 159 14.83 1.84 4.03
N THR A 160 15.96 1.97 3.33
CA THR A 160 16.26 1.37 2.04
C THR A 160 16.62 -0.11 2.22
N ALA A 161 16.17 -0.95 1.28
CA ALA A 161 16.65 -2.32 1.18
C ALA A 161 18.13 -2.35 0.73
N ASP A 162 18.82 -3.46 0.94
CA ASP A 162 20.22 -3.67 0.51
C ASP A 162 20.46 -3.26 -0.96
N MET A 163 21.23 -2.19 -1.16
CA MET A 163 21.49 -1.59 -2.45
C MET A 163 22.34 -2.46 -3.38
N GLU A 164 23.22 -3.32 -2.86
CA GLU A 164 23.97 -4.25 -3.70
C GLU A 164 23.00 -5.22 -4.38
N ARG A 165 22.08 -5.79 -3.59
CA ARG A 165 21.03 -6.69 -4.11
C ARG A 165 20.09 -5.97 -5.07
N ILE A 166 19.66 -4.75 -4.74
CA ILE A 166 18.79 -3.94 -5.62
C ILE A 166 19.48 -3.73 -6.97
N ASN A 167 20.74 -3.30 -7.00
CA ASN A 167 21.47 -3.04 -8.25
C ASN A 167 21.55 -4.28 -9.14
N GLU A 168 21.73 -5.47 -8.56
CA GLU A 168 21.71 -6.72 -9.33
C GLU A 168 20.31 -7.12 -9.80
N LEU A 169 19.28 -6.84 -9.01
CA LEU A 169 17.89 -7.12 -9.38
C LEU A 169 17.38 -6.19 -10.49
N GLU A 170 17.74 -4.90 -10.46
CA GLU A 170 17.39 -3.95 -11.53
C GLU A 170 17.95 -4.35 -12.91
N LYS A 171 19.08 -5.08 -12.94
CA LYS A 171 19.65 -5.63 -14.18
C LYS A 171 18.88 -6.85 -14.72
N ARG A 172 18.11 -7.54 -13.87
CA ARG A 172 17.50 -8.86 -14.15
C ARG A 172 15.98 -8.83 -14.17
N HIS A 173 15.38 -7.81 -13.58
CA HIS A 173 13.94 -7.65 -13.48
C HIS A 173 13.48 -6.40 -14.23
N GLU A 174 12.33 -6.49 -14.88
CA GLU A 174 11.69 -5.34 -15.52
C GLU A 174 11.25 -4.34 -14.46
N CYS A 175 11.75 -3.10 -14.55
CA CYS A 175 11.27 -1.98 -13.73
C CYS A 175 10.02 -1.37 -14.37
N VAL A 176 8.87 -1.55 -13.73
CA VAL A 176 7.56 -1.12 -14.23
C VAL A 176 7.07 0.08 -13.44
N TYR A 177 6.82 1.19 -14.12
CA TYR A 177 6.16 2.36 -13.56
C TYR A 177 4.64 2.16 -13.56
N ILE A 178 4.00 2.29 -12.40
CA ILE A 178 2.56 2.12 -12.24
C ILE A 178 1.86 3.46 -12.46
N THR A 179 1.61 3.80 -13.73
CA THR A 179 0.74 4.92 -14.08
C THR A 179 -0.73 4.51 -14.00
N ALA A 180 -1.53 5.36 -13.39
CA ALA A 180 -2.90 4.99 -13.02
C ALA A 180 -3.79 6.24 -12.91
N ASP A 181 -5.08 6.06 -13.18
CA ASP A 181 -6.09 7.10 -13.05
C ASP A 181 -6.83 6.95 -11.72
N PRO A 182 -7.51 8.01 -11.23
CA PRO A 182 -8.37 7.91 -10.06
C PRO A 182 -9.34 6.73 -10.15
N GLY A 183 -9.41 5.91 -9.10
CA GLY A 183 -10.28 4.73 -9.06
C GLY A 183 -9.62 3.42 -9.48
N ASP A 184 -8.44 3.49 -10.10
CA ASP A 184 -7.58 2.32 -10.25
C ASP A 184 -7.09 1.83 -8.87
N ALA A 185 -6.76 0.54 -8.80
CA ALA A 185 -6.16 -0.05 -7.61
C ALA A 185 -5.05 -1.04 -7.96
N LEU A 186 -3.89 -0.86 -7.34
CA LEU A 186 -2.76 -1.79 -7.44
C LEU A 186 -2.73 -2.71 -6.23
N PHE A 187 -2.86 -4.01 -6.46
CA PHE A 187 -2.61 -5.05 -5.47
C PHE A 187 -1.17 -5.52 -5.62
N PHE A 188 -0.39 -5.61 -4.54
CA PHE A 188 0.96 -6.15 -4.60
C PHE A 188 1.40 -6.86 -3.32
N HIS A 189 2.25 -7.86 -3.49
CA HIS A 189 2.80 -8.69 -2.42
C HIS A 189 3.79 -7.89 -1.56
N ALA A 190 3.84 -8.14 -0.24
CA ALA A 190 4.66 -7.35 0.70
C ALA A 190 6.18 -7.43 0.43
N ASN A 191 6.64 -8.51 -0.19
CA ASN A 191 8.03 -8.65 -0.69
C ASN A 191 8.29 -8.06 -2.08
N LEU A 192 7.30 -7.53 -2.80
CA LEU A 192 7.58 -6.91 -4.10
C LEU A 192 8.46 -5.67 -3.86
N LEU A 193 9.65 -5.62 -4.45
CA LEU A 193 10.48 -4.42 -4.40
C LEU A 193 9.76 -3.29 -5.11
N HIS A 194 9.57 -2.19 -4.37
CA HIS A 194 8.93 -0.99 -4.87
C HIS A 194 9.61 0.27 -4.33
N SER A 195 9.49 1.33 -5.10
CA SER A 195 9.96 2.68 -4.76
C SER A 195 9.06 3.70 -5.42
N SER A 196 9.28 4.97 -5.15
CA SER A 196 8.63 6.05 -5.90
C SER A 196 9.54 7.25 -5.99
N ASP A 197 9.58 7.91 -7.14
CA ASP A 197 10.43 9.09 -7.36
C ASP A 197 9.83 10.34 -6.66
N ALA A 198 10.59 11.41 -6.50
CA ALA A 198 10.07 12.68 -5.98
C ALA A 198 8.93 13.25 -6.86
N ASN A 199 7.99 13.99 -6.27
CA ASN A 199 6.95 14.67 -7.03
C ASN A 199 7.52 15.97 -7.62
N LYS A 200 7.78 15.97 -8.93
CA LYS A 200 8.32 17.12 -9.68
C LYS A 200 7.24 17.91 -10.41
N SER A 201 5.99 17.45 -10.33
CA SER A 201 4.85 18.10 -10.98
C SER A 201 4.27 19.25 -10.15
N LYS A 202 3.26 19.93 -10.69
CA LYS A 202 2.47 20.95 -9.98
C LYS A 202 1.29 20.36 -9.18
N ASP A 203 1.00 19.08 -9.37
CA ASP A 203 -0.17 18.42 -8.81
C ASP A 203 0.20 17.57 -7.58
N SER A 204 -0.68 17.56 -6.57
CA SER A 204 -0.56 16.62 -5.46
C SER A 204 -1.01 15.22 -5.88
N ARG A 205 -0.42 14.19 -5.25
CA ARG A 205 -0.81 12.79 -5.43
C ARG A 205 -1.18 12.17 -4.08
N ARG A 206 -2.45 11.84 -3.89
CA ARG A 206 -2.93 11.06 -2.74
C ARG A 206 -3.14 9.59 -3.11
N THR A 207 -2.85 8.71 -2.16
CA THR A 207 -3.09 7.27 -2.29
C THR A 207 -3.54 6.73 -0.95
N LEU A 208 -4.69 6.06 -0.93
CA LEU A 208 -5.14 5.27 0.20
C LEU A 208 -4.59 3.86 0.02
N ILE A 209 -3.98 3.32 1.06
CA ILE A 209 -3.33 2.03 1.04
C ILE A 209 -3.92 1.20 2.16
N VAL A 210 -4.35 -0.01 1.82
CA VAL A 210 -4.91 -0.98 2.76
C VAL A 210 -4.03 -2.21 2.74
N CYS A 211 -3.40 -2.52 3.86
CA CYS A 211 -2.50 -3.65 4.02
C CYS A 211 -3.24 -4.80 4.70
N PHE A 212 -2.98 -6.01 4.20
CA PHE A 212 -3.60 -7.24 4.68
C PHE A 212 -2.53 -8.25 5.07
N ASN A 213 -2.86 -9.08 6.06
CA ASN A 213 -2.12 -10.27 6.41
C ASN A 213 -3.07 -11.48 6.36
N THR A 214 -2.53 -12.65 6.08
CA THR A 214 -3.28 -13.91 6.10
C THR A 214 -3.56 -14.35 7.52
N LYS A 215 -4.69 -15.03 7.72
CA LYS A 215 -5.08 -15.62 9.00
C LYS A 215 -4.04 -16.62 9.50
N SER A 216 -3.46 -17.42 8.62
CA SER A 216 -2.42 -18.39 8.95
C SER A 216 -1.10 -17.76 9.39
N ASN A 217 -0.85 -16.49 9.03
CA ASN A 217 0.34 -15.73 9.40
C ASN A 217 0.07 -14.73 10.55
N ASN A 218 -0.83 -15.07 11.46
CA ASN A 218 -1.08 -14.32 12.68
C ASN A 218 0.22 -14.14 13.50
N PRO A 219 0.52 -12.96 14.06
CA PRO A 219 1.75 -12.75 14.82
C PRO A 219 1.89 -13.71 16.01
N TYR A 220 3.11 -14.21 16.26
CA TYR A 220 3.40 -15.16 17.35
C TYR A 220 3.47 -14.52 18.74
N LYS A 221 3.44 -13.19 18.81
CA LYS A 221 3.39 -12.38 20.04
C LYS A 221 2.87 -10.98 19.72
N GLU A 222 2.49 -10.23 20.74
CA GLU A 222 2.11 -8.82 20.58
C GLU A 222 3.26 -7.99 20.00
N SER A 223 2.96 -7.14 19.01
CA SER A 223 3.95 -6.37 18.25
C SER A 223 3.56 -4.92 17.97
N GLY A 224 2.48 -4.42 18.59
CA GLY A 224 1.95 -3.07 18.36
C GLY A 224 1.21 -2.89 17.02
N HIS A 225 1.10 -3.95 16.23
CA HIS A 225 0.27 -4.03 15.02
C HIS A 225 -0.89 -5.04 15.18
N ALA A 226 -1.83 -5.00 14.25
CA ALA A 226 -3.03 -5.82 14.31
C ALA A 226 -2.70 -7.32 14.33
N SER A 227 -3.35 -8.03 15.26
CA SER A 227 -3.47 -9.49 15.23
C SER A 227 -4.75 -9.88 14.49
N TYR A 228 -4.85 -11.15 14.12
CA TYR A 228 -5.99 -11.69 13.39
C TYR A 228 -7.30 -11.32 14.09
N THR A 229 -8.13 -10.59 13.35
CA THR A 229 -9.53 -10.32 13.67
C THR A 229 -10.32 -10.58 12.41
N ARG A 230 -11.39 -11.36 12.52
CA ARG A 230 -12.24 -11.67 11.36
C ARG A 230 -12.77 -10.37 10.75
N LEU A 231 -12.40 -10.10 9.51
CA LEU A 231 -12.80 -8.87 8.83
C LEU A 231 -14.28 -8.96 8.42
N LYS A 232 -15.09 -7.99 8.86
CA LYS A 232 -16.46 -7.84 8.38
C LYS A 232 -16.43 -7.22 6.98
N VAL A 233 -16.53 -8.07 5.96
CA VAL A 233 -16.51 -7.63 4.56
C VAL A 233 -17.76 -6.81 4.23
N SER A 234 -17.55 -5.58 3.76
CA SER A 234 -18.60 -4.66 3.34
C SER A 234 -18.97 -4.90 1.87
N SER A 235 -20.26 -4.85 1.56
CA SER A 235 -20.74 -4.92 0.17
C SER A 235 -20.32 -3.69 -0.63
N SER A 236 -20.25 -3.80 -1.95
CA SER A 236 -19.82 -2.72 -2.84
C SER A 236 -20.55 -1.39 -2.61
N ASN A 237 -21.86 -1.42 -2.31
CA ASN A 237 -22.71 -0.23 -2.16
C ASN A 237 -22.47 0.60 -0.90
N THR A 238 -21.80 0.06 0.12
CA THR A 238 -21.67 0.75 1.43
C THR A 238 -20.90 2.07 1.33
N ILE A 239 -20.04 2.22 0.32
CA ILE A 239 -19.30 3.46 0.05
C ILE A 239 -20.28 4.60 -0.31
N MET A 240 -21.25 4.30 -1.16
CA MET A 240 -22.23 5.30 -1.61
C MET A 240 -23.28 5.61 -0.55
N GLU A 241 -23.66 4.61 0.25
CA GLU A 241 -24.61 4.72 1.36
C GLU A 241 -24.07 5.52 2.56
N TYR A 242 -22.75 5.57 2.74
CA TYR A 242 -22.12 6.33 3.83
C TYR A 242 -22.45 7.82 3.71
N LYS A 243 -22.92 8.45 4.80
CA LYS A 243 -23.19 9.89 4.84
C LYS A 243 -21.98 10.61 5.41
N ILE A 244 -21.54 11.65 4.71
CA ILE A 244 -20.51 12.56 5.22
C ILE A 244 -21.28 13.60 6.03
N ASP A 245 -21.02 13.64 7.33
CA ASP A 245 -21.58 14.63 8.24
C ASP A 245 -20.90 16.00 8.06
#